data_AF-A0A537RJH0-F1
#
_entry.id   AF-A0A537RJH0-F1
#
_cell.length_a   1.000
_cell.length_b   1.000
_cell.length_c   1.000
_cell.angle_alpha   90.00
_cell.angle_beta   90.00
_cell.angle_gamma   90.00
#
_symmetry.space_group_name_H-M   'P 1'
#
loop_
_entity.id
_entity.type
_entity.pdbx_description
1 polymer ?
#
loop_
_entity_poly.entity_id
_entity_poly.type
_entity_poly.pdbx_seq_one_letter_code
_entity_poly.pdbx_strand_id
1 'polypeptide(L)'
;MDLLAERGRRVSVDELNTSRLLAHARKQAVKRKLDDVLIVDVDAHHYENEHYSDILPYMENDVFRQWTMGGRGMTDRGSVVPTNAGFIQDMGGRVTRYPLRRSEKTEQGGKHRDVQLGERWMDAMSVDYSCLFPTGMLNIGMHPQK
;
A
#
# COMPACT_ATOMS: atom_id res chain seq x y z
N MET A 1 -27.11 -11.72 -6.97
CA MET A 1 -26.04 -12.55 -6.38
C MET A 1 -25.51 -11.76 -5.20
N ASP A 2 -26.00 -12.07 -4.01
CA ASP A 2 -25.46 -11.45 -2.78
C ASP A 2 -24.03 -11.94 -2.62
N LEU A 3 -23.07 -11.05 -2.86
CA LEU A 3 -21.67 -11.36 -2.69
C LEU A 3 -21.44 -11.70 -1.22
N LEU A 4 -20.76 -12.81 -0.94
CA LEU A 4 -20.41 -13.28 0.42
C LEU A 4 -19.74 -12.21 1.30
N ALA A 5 -19.20 -11.15 0.69
CA ALA A 5 -18.67 -9.97 1.35
C ALA A 5 -19.73 -9.14 2.12
N GLU A 6 -21.02 -9.21 1.77
CA GLU A 6 -22.08 -8.46 2.46
C GLU A 6 -22.40 -8.98 3.87
N ARG A 7 -21.96 -10.20 4.22
CA ARG A 7 -22.00 -10.70 5.61
C ARG A 7 -20.85 -10.20 6.49
N GLY A 8 -19.82 -9.60 5.88
CA GLY A 8 -18.77 -8.90 6.61
C GLY A 8 -19.28 -7.52 7.03
N ARG A 9 -18.98 -7.10 8.26
CA ARG A 9 -19.33 -5.76 8.78
C ARG A 9 -19.08 -4.70 7.70
N ARG A 10 -20.14 -4.08 7.17
CA ARG A 10 -20.02 -2.86 6.36
C ARG A 10 -19.27 -1.86 7.20
N VAL A 11 -18.02 -1.58 6.84
CA VAL A 11 -17.22 -0.57 7.51
C VAL A 11 -17.74 0.76 6.97
N SER A 12 -18.69 1.37 7.68
CA SER A 12 -19.33 2.63 7.32
C SER A 12 -18.42 3.82 7.61
N VAL A 13 -17.24 3.85 7.00
CA VAL A 13 -16.30 4.98 7.13
C VAL A 13 -16.27 5.73 5.82
N ASP A 14 -16.51 7.04 5.90
CA ASP A 14 -16.45 7.94 4.75
C ASP A 14 -15.04 8.00 4.15
N GLU A 15 -14.01 7.89 5.00
CA GLU A 15 -12.60 7.82 4.60
C GLU A 15 -11.78 6.99 5.59
N LEU A 16 -10.72 6.36 5.08
CA LEU A 16 -9.67 5.83 5.93
C LEU A 16 -8.82 6.99 6.48
N ASN A 17 -8.44 6.91 7.75
CA ASN A 17 -7.51 7.84 8.37
C ASN A 17 -6.54 7.06 9.27
N THR A 18 -5.28 6.96 8.85
CA THR A 18 -4.26 6.15 9.53
C THR A 18 -4.01 6.62 10.96
N SER A 19 -4.00 7.93 11.21
CA SER A 19 -3.81 8.49 12.56
C SER A 19 -4.94 8.09 13.52
N ARG A 20 -6.18 7.98 13.02
CA ARG A 20 -7.31 7.47 13.81
C ARG A 20 -7.25 5.96 13.99
N LEU A 21 -6.93 5.22 12.93
CA LEU A 21 -6.81 3.77 12.94
C LEU A 21 -5.76 3.30 13.96
N LEU A 22 -4.62 4.00 14.02
CA LEU A 22 -3.48 3.65 14.88
C LEU A 22 -3.44 4.44 16.20
N ALA A 23 -4.51 5.15 16.58
CA ALA A 23 -4.54 5.95 17.80
C ALA A 23 -4.23 5.12 19.07
N HIS A 24 -4.65 3.85 19.10
CA HIS A 24 -4.30 2.95 20.20
C HIS A 24 -2.85 2.48 20.17
N ALA A 25 -2.25 2.30 18.98
CA ALA A 25 -0.82 2.01 18.86
C ALA A 25 -0.01 3.16 19.46
N ARG A 26 -0.37 4.42 19.16
CA ARG A 26 0.30 5.59 19.74
C ARG A 26 0.20 5.64 21.26
N LYS A 27 -0.97 5.34 21.83
CA LYS A 27 -1.14 5.23 23.29
C LYS A 27 -0.24 4.15 23.89
N GLN A 28 -0.10 3.01 23.23
CA GLN A 28 0.78 1.93 23.69
C GLN A 28 2.25 2.31 23.56
N ALA A 29 2.64 2.98 22.49
CA ALA A 29 3.99 3.46 22.26
C ALA A 29 4.43 4.43 23.37
N VAL A 30 3.59 5.43 23.69
CA VAL A 30 3.82 6.35 24.82
C VAL A 30 3.89 5.60 26.16
N LYS A 31 2.94 4.70 26.43
CA LYS A 31 2.92 3.93 27.70
C LYS A 31 4.19 3.09 27.88
N ARG A 32 4.76 2.58 26.79
CA ARG A 32 5.96 1.74 26.78
C ARG A 32 7.24 2.53 26.60
N LYS A 33 7.17 3.87 26.48
CA LYS A 33 8.31 4.76 26.22
C LYS A 33 9.09 4.36 24.97
N LEU A 34 8.36 4.02 23.90
CA LEU A 34 8.99 3.61 22.65
C LEU A 34 9.73 4.75 21.95
N ASP A 35 9.38 6.01 22.24
CA ASP A 35 10.11 7.18 21.72
C ASP A 35 11.53 7.32 22.32
N ASP A 36 11.83 6.61 23.42
CA ASP A 36 13.14 6.65 24.09
C ASP A 36 14.11 5.57 23.54
N VAL A 37 13.66 4.75 22.58
CA VAL A 37 14.44 3.64 22.00
C VAL A 37 14.39 3.70 20.48
N LEU A 38 15.51 3.35 19.83
CA LEU A 38 15.57 3.27 18.37
C LEU A 38 14.74 2.08 17.86
N ILE A 39 13.74 2.35 17.02
CA ILE A 39 12.92 1.33 16.37
C ILE A 39 13.11 1.42 14.86
N VAL A 40 13.49 0.28 14.27
CA VAL A 40 13.68 0.13 12.83
C VAL A 40 12.69 -0.90 12.30
N ASP A 41 11.81 -0.48 11.41
CA ASP A 41 10.96 -1.37 10.63
C ASP A 41 11.73 -1.87 9.41
N VAL A 42 12.13 -3.13 9.44
CA VAL A 42 12.97 -3.74 8.40
C VAL A 42 12.17 -4.28 7.22
N ASP A 43 10.83 -4.22 7.27
CA ASP A 43 9.98 -4.85 6.25
C ASP A 43 8.65 -4.10 6.03
N ALA A 44 8.74 -2.83 5.63
CA ALA A 44 7.57 -2.07 5.25
C ALA A 44 7.26 -2.24 3.77
N HIS A 45 5.98 -2.20 3.43
CA HIS A 45 5.50 -2.45 2.08
C HIS A 45 4.69 -1.27 1.54
N HIS A 46 5.08 -0.80 0.36
CA HIS A 46 4.33 0.16 -0.45
C HIS A 46 3.75 -0.51 -1.70
N TYR A 47 2.66 0.05 -2.20
CA TYR A 47 1.91 -0.42 -3.37
C TYR A 47 2.13 0.56 -4.51
N GLU A 48 3.22 0.33 -5.24
CA GLU A 48 3.73 1.20 -6.29
C GLU A 48 2.89 1.19 -7.57
N ASN A 49 1.96 0.23 -7.69
CA ASN A 49 0.98 0.16 -8.76
C ASN A 49 0.06 1.39 -8.81
N GLU A 50 -0.12 2.10 -7.68
CA GLU A 50 -0.82 3.39 -7.63
C GLU A 50 -0.06 4.50 -8.39
N HIS A 51 1.25 4.33 -8.59
CA HIS A 51 2.18 5.33 -9.14
C HIS A 51 2.86 4.89 -10.44
N TYR A 52 2.31 3.89 -11.13
CA TYR A 52 2.93 3.43 -12.37
C TYR A 52 3.09 4.56 -13.40
N SER A 53 2.21 5.56 -13.45
CA SER A 53 2.37 6.72 -14.37
C SER A 53 3.71 7.39 -14.23
N ASP A 54 4.25 7.39 -13.02
CA ASP A 54 5.46 8.09 -12.65
C ASP A 54 6.68 7.17 -12.78
N ILE A 55 6.47 5.85 -12.63
CA ILE A 55 7.53 4.83 -12.69
C ILE A 55 7.83 4.37 -14.12
N LEU A 56 6.80 4.09 -14.93
CA LEU A 56 6.99 3.51 -16.27
C LEU A 56 7.80 4.36 -17.26
N PRO A 57 7.84 5.70 -17.19
CA PRO A 57 8.75 6.49 -18.02
C PRO A 57 10.22 6.08 -17.89
N TYR A 58 10.63 5.58 -16.73
CA TYR A 58 11.99 5.11 -16.45
C TYR A 58 12.27 3.67 -16.91
N MET A 59 11.28 2.97 -17.48
CA MET A 59 11.47 1.64 -18.05
C MET A 59 12.33 1.73 -19.31
N GLU A 60 13.50 1.08 -19.30
CA GLU A 60 14.48 1.13 -20.38
C GLU A 60 14.00 0.45 -21.67
N ASN A 61 13.21 -0.62 -21.55
CA ASN A 61 12.71 -1.35 -22.72
C ASN A 61 11.42 -0.70 -23.25
N ASP A 62 11.52 -0.09 -24.43
CA ASP A 62 10.42 0.63 -25.09
C ASP A 62 9.21 -0.25 -25.40
N VAL A 63 9.42 -1.52 -25.76
CA VAL A 63 8.36 -2.47 -26.09
C VAL A 63 7.57 -2.82 -24.83
N PHE A 64 8.27 -3.20 -23.75
CA PHE A 64 7.63 -3.46 -22.46
C PHE A 64 6.94 -2.20 -21.92
N ARG A 65 7.55 -1.02 -22.09
CA ARG A 65 6.95 0.25 -21.68
C ARG A 65 5.64 0.50 -22.43
N GLN A 66 5.62 0.31 -23.76
CA GLN A 66 4.42 0.45 -24.57
C GLN A 66 3.34 -0.57 -24.20
N TRP A 67 3.70 -1.85 -24.03
CA TRP A 67 2.75 -2.89 -23.63
C TRP A 67 2.14 -2.60 -22.27
N THR A 68 2.96 -2.22 -21.29
CA THR A 68 2.49 -1.93 -19.93
C THR A 68 1.62 -0.67 -19.91
N MET A 69 2.00 0.38 -20.64
CA MET A 69 1.20 1.61 -20.76
C MET A 69 -0.13 1.35 -21.49
N GLY A 70 -0.12 0.56 -22.56
CA GLY A 70 -1.31 0.19 -23.33
C GLY A 70 -2.25 -0.75 -22.56
N GLY A 71 -1.71 -1.63 -21.72
CA GLY A 71 -2.47 -2.56 -20.87
C GLY A 71 -3.25 -1.88 -19.73
N ARG A 72 -2.90 -0.64 -19.35
CA ARG A 72 -3.59 0.10 -18.26
C ARG A 72 -5.08 0.35 -18.50
N GLY A 73 -5.52 0.33 -19.76
CA GLY A 73 -6.94 0.46 -20.12
C GLY A 73 -7.73 -0.83 -19.99
N MET A 74 -7.08 -1.98 -19.80
CA MET A 74 -7.72 -3.29 -19.71
C MET A 74 -7.46 -3.89 -18.34
N THR A 75 -8.41 -3.72 -17.43
CA THR A 75 -8.39 -4.30 -16.08
C THR A 75 -8.08 -5.80 -16.19
N ASP A 76 -6.95 -6.20 -15.59
CA ASP A 76 -6.38 -7.55 -15.48
C ASP A 76 -5.65 -8.14 -16.71
N ARG A 77 -5.63 -7.47 -17.88
CA ARG A 77 -4.88 -7.96 -19.06
C ARG A 77 -3.74 -7.01 -19.41
N GLY A 78 -2.51 -7.43 -19.13
CA GLY A 78 -1.29 -6.66 -19.41
C GLY A 78 -0.52 -6.20 -18.17
N SER A 79 -0.81 -6.74 -16.98
CA SER A 79 0.06 -6.55 -15.82
C SER A 79 1.40 -7.23 -16.07
N VAL A 80 2.49 -6.47 -15.93
CA VAL A 80 3.87 -6.99 -15.92
C VAL A 80 4.26 -7.58 -14.58
N VAL A 81 3.46 -7.33 -13.54
CA VAL A 81 3.64 -7.91 -12.22
C VAL A 81 2.77 -9.16 -12.11
N PRO A 82 3.34 -10.32 -11.75
CA PRO A 82 2.56 -11.54 -11.58
C PRO A 82 1.64 -11.42 -10.34
N THR A 83 0.38 -11.81 -10.51
CA THR A 83 -0.60 -11.84 -9.43
C THR A 83 -0.50 -13.18 -8.68
N ASN A 84 -0.11 -13.13 -7.41
CA ASN A 84 0.02 -14.31 -6.56
C ASN A 84 -1.17 -14.45 -5.58
N ALA A 85 -1.48 -15.69 -5.18
CA ALA A 85 -2.54 -15.97 -4.22
C ALA A 85 -2.32 -15.33 -2.82
N GLY A 86 -1.12 -14.82 -2.53
CA GLY A 86 -0.80 -14.09 -1.30
C GLY A 86 -1.49 -12.73 -1.17
N PHE A 87 -2.05 -12.18 -2.24
CA PHE A 87 -2.73 -10.87 -2.23
C PHE A 87 -4.20 -10.92 -1.75
N ILE A 88 -4.66 -12.03 -1.18
CA ILE A 88 -6.04 -12.20 -0.68
C ILE A 88 -6.25 -11.76 0.77
N GLN A 89 -5.26 -11.10 1.38
CA GLN A 89 -5.24 -10.81 2.83
C GLN A 89 -6.42 -9.93 3.28
N ASP A 90 -6.84 -8.98 2.45
CA ASP A 90 -8.00 -8.12 2.66
C ASP A 90 -9.32 -8.72 2.18
N MET A 91 -9.29 -9.72 1.30
CA MET A 91 -10.49 -10.39 0.77
C MET A 91 -11.33 -11.06 1.87
N GLY A 92 -10.69 -11.40 2.99
CA GLY A 92 -11.37 -11.90 4.19
C GLY A 92 -12.05 -10.83 5.06
N GLY A 93 -11.98 -9.54 4.68
CA GLY A 93 -12.61 -8.41 5.38
C GLY A 93 -12.00 -8.05 6.74
N ARG A 94 -10.95 -8.76 7.17
CA ARG A 94 -10.24 -8.48 8.43
C ARG A 94 -9.26 -7.31 8.30
N VAL A 95 -8.69 -7.13 7.12
CA VAL A 95 -7.77 -6.03 6.80
C VAL A 95 -8.53 -5.00 5.98
N THR A 96 -9.12 -4.01 6.64
CA THR A 96 -9.97 -2.99 6.01
C THR A 96 -9.16 -1.89 5.31
N ARG A 97 -7.85 -1.82 5.56
CA ARG A 97 -6.95 -0.81 5.02
C ARG A 97 -6.88 -0.85 3.50
N TYR A 98 -6.65 -2.01 2.89
CA TYR A 98 -6.39 -2.10 1.44
C TYR A 98 -7.56 -1.61 0.57
N PRO A 99 -8.82 -2.04 0.77
CA PRO A 99 -9.93 -1.53 -0.04
C PRO A 99 -10.21 -0.04 0.20
N LEU A 100 -9.87 0.50 1.38
CA LEU A 100 -10.11 1.90 1.73
C LEU A 100 -8.87 2.79 1.58
N ARG A 101 -7.71 2.25 1.19
CA ARG A 101 -6.44 2.99 1.12
C ARG A 101 -6.58 4.22 0.23
N ARG A 102 -7.23 4.07 -0.93
CA ARG A 102 -7.44 5.16 -1.90
C ARG A 102 -8.34 6.29 -1.37
N SER A 103 -9.16 6.06 -0.34
CA SER A 103 -10.00 7.11 0.25
C SER A 103 -9.26 7.97 1.27
N GLU A 104 -8.07 7.54 1.74
CA GLU A 104 -7.30 8.33 2.71
C GLU A 104 -6.76 9.62 2.08
N LYS A 105 -7.19 10.74 2.66
CA LYS A 105 -6.78 12.09 2.22
C LYS A 105 -5.44 12.48 2.81
N THR A 106 -4.65 13.14 1.97
CA THR A 106 -3.36 13.75 2.30
C THR A 106 -3.40 15.24 2.01
N GLU A 107 -2.53 16.00 2.66
CA GLU A 107 -2.42 17.44 2.46
C GLU A 107 -1.97 17.75 1.03
N GLN A 108 -2.66 18.66 0.36
CA GLN A 108 -2.33 19.06 -1.01
C GLN A 108 -1.20 20.10 -1.00
N GLY A 109 -0.27 19.99 -1.96
CA GLY A 109 0.87 20.90 -2.09
C GLY A 109 2.02 20.64 -1.11
N GLY A 110 1.94 19.60 -0.28
CA GLY A 110 3.00 19.15 0.62
C GLY A 110 3.87 18.03 0.05
N LYS A 111 4.37 17.15 0.93
CA LYS A 111 5.13 15.94 0.55
C LYS A 111 4.28 15.01 -0.32
N HIS A 112 4.93 14.11 -1.06
CA HIS A 112 4.23 13.06 -1.82
C HIS A 112 3.29 12.25 -0.90
N ARG A 113 2.16 11.80 -1.45
CA ARG A 113 1.10 11.09 -0.71
C ARG A 113 1.66 9.97 0.16
N ASP A 114 2.48 9.07 -0.40
CA ASP A 114 3.03 7.95 0.35
C ASP A 114 4.00 8.32 1.44
N VAL A 115 4.68 9.45 1.32
CA VAL A 115 5.56 9.96 2.39
C VAL A 115 4.70 10.41 3.56
N GLN A 116 3.62 11.18 3.29
CA GLN A 116 2.69 11.59 4.34
C GLN A 116 2.03 10.39 5.03
N LEU A 117 1.61 9.40 4.26
CA LEU A 117 1.04 8.17 4.82
C LEU A 117 2.09 7.37 5.60
N GLY A 118 3.32 7.33 5.09
CA GLY A 118 4.55 6.84 5.74
C GLY A 118 4.69 7.36 7.17
N GLU A 119 4.85 8.67 7.25
CA GLU A 119 5.06 9.41 8.49
C GLU A 119 3.93 9.16 9.50
N ARG A 120 2.67 9.10 9.05
CA ARG A 120 1.52 8.85 9.96
C ARG A 120 1.61 7.52 10.71
N TRP A 121 2.01 6.43 10.06
CA TRP A 121 2.12 5.15 10.76
C TRP A 121 3.44 5.03 11.53
N MET A 122 4.51 5.66 11.04
CA MET A 122 5.78 5.74 11.76
C MET A 122 5.60 6.46 13.09
N ASP A 123 4.98 7.65 13.08
CA ASP A 123 4.67 8.43 14.28
C ASP A 123 3.76 7.67 15.26
N ALA A 124 2.78 6.95 14.73
CA ALA A 124 1.83 6.20 15.55
C ALA A 124 2.47 5.00 16.26
N MET A 125 3.54 4.44 15.71
CA MET A 125 4.22 3.26 16.26
C MET A 125 5.60 3.57 16.86
N SER A 126 6.02 4.85 16.85
CA SER A 126 7.36 5.30 17.25
C SER A 126 8.47 4.64 16.42
N VAL A 127 8.27 4.52 15.10
CA VAL A 127 9.29 3.97 14.19
C VAL A 127 10.17 5.11 13.69
N ASP A 128 11.48 5.00 13.90
CA ASP A 128 12.46 6.01 13.47
C ASP A 128 12.90 5.81 12.02
N TYR A 129 13.10 4.54 11.63
CA TYR A 129 13.53 4.17 10.30
C TYR A 129 12.67 3.05 9.74
N SER A 130 12.40 3.13 8.44
CA SER A 130 11.70 2.08 7.73
C SER A 130 12.38 1.74 6.41
N CYS A 131 12.62 0.44 6.21
CA CYS A 131 12.95 -0.13 4.92
C CYS A 131 11.67 -0.36 4.14
N LEU A 132 11.41 0.51 3.16
CA LEU A 132 10.20 0.46 2.35
C LEU A 132 10.44 -0.28 1.03
N PHE A 133 9.70 -1.37 0.82
CA PHE A 133 9.79 -2.21 -0.36
C PHE A 133 8.60 -2.02 -1.31
N PRO A 134 8.84 -1.99 -2.63
CA PRO A 134 7.79 -1.98 -3.64
C PRO A 134 7.26 -3.41 -3.88
N THR A 135 6.14 -3.74 -3.25
CA THR A 135 5.60 -5.10 -3.14
C THR A 135 5.45 -5.80 -4.49
N GLY A 136 4.88 -5.10 -5.48
CA GLY A 136 4.66 -5.70 -6.80
C GLY A 136 5.98 -5.91 -7.53
N MET A 137 6.87 -4.92 -7.50
CA MET A 137 8.17 -4.99 -8.17
C MET A 137 9.10 -6.08 -7.63
N LEU A 138 9.00 -6.44 -6.35
CA LEU A 138 9.71 -7.60 -5.80
C LEU A 138 9.42 -8.90 -6.56
N ASN A 139 8.25 -9.00 -7.20
CA ASN A 139 7.80 -10.19 -7.92
C ASN A 139 8.05 -10.13 -9.44
N ILE A 140 8.60 -9.04 -9.99
CA ILE A 140 8.79 -8.91 -11.46
C ILE A 140 9.70 -10.01 -12.01
N GLY A 141 10.78 -10.35 -11.31
CA GLY A 141 11.69 -11.42 -11.71
C GLY A 141 11.07 -12.83 -11.66
N MET A 142 9.89 -12.97 -11.05
CA MET A 142 9.14 -14.22 -10.96
C MET A 142 8.08 -14.35 -12.05
N HIS A 143 8.00 -13.40 -12.99
CA HIS A 143 7.03 -13.46 -14.08
C HIS A 143 7.30 -14.68 -14.97
N PRO A 144 6.32 -15.59 -15.18
CA PRO A 144 6.57 -16.87 -15.84
C PRO A 144 6.81 -16.73 -17.36
N GLN A 145 6.45 -15.59 -17.94
CA GLN A 145 6.73 -15.26 -19.34
C GLN A 145 8.21 -14.89 -19.48
N LYS A 146 8.95 -15.76 -20.18
CA LYS A 146 10.35 -15.57 -20.56
C LYS A 146 10.48 -14.72 -21.81
#